data_AF-A0A954QU69-F1
#
_entry.id   AF-A0A954QU69-F1
#
_cell.length_a   1.000
_cell.length_b   1.000
_cell.length_c   1.000
_cell.angle_alpha   90.00
_cell.angle_beta   90.00
_cell.angle_gamma   90.00
#
_symmetry.space_group_name_H-M   'P 1'
#
loop_
_entity.id
_entity.type
_entity.pdbx_description
1 polymer ?
#
loop_
_entity_poly.entity_id
_entity_poly.type
_entity_poly.pdbx_seq_one_letter_code
_entity_poly.pdbx_strand_id
1 'polypeptide(L)'
;EPSAGPPGAYFSPYGVQPPGSPAERGRKHVVGTITDGPDGEYITDRLTDEALEFINANKDGPFFLNLWHYGVHGPWGHKSAYTAAFAKRQDPTGRQGNPIMASMLRSIDESLGRVMDKLEQLRLEDDTILIFYSDNGGNVHSNVPDDPKTSRGAAARSEMMKDWRKWAGDRPPTNNAPLREGKGRIYEGGQRVPLIVRWPGRIEANSTSNAVVGPIDLYPTILEAVGVQPSAEQTIDGESMLGVWRQQATLLREAYFTWFPHLIPAVSVRQGPWKLIRRFQPHPQYPEVRELYNLDDDIGETENLAEQKPDKVRELDGLIDVFVKRTGALYPQPNPAYKPASGTTTPGDRDPAWGLVPRSCSAKLAGGVLRIEADGRSPFLGTAQVRHDGPVVLRLRIRAAAGGTGRVTWKESRQDDFPDDQSVEFAVPAGNEWNELSVRIPIRSSPGIVRLYLPAEAGPVELQRIAYFTADTEKPIRGWDFSNAD
;
A
#
# COMPACT_ATOMS: atom_id res chain seq x y z
N GLU A 1 12.86 -28.75 2.78
CA GLU A 1 13.25 -27.32 2.79
C GLU A 1 12.52 -26.61 3.92
N PRO A 2 13.17 -25.72 4.67
CA PRO A 2 12.46 -24.85 5.60
C PRO A 2 11.49 -23.97 4.81
N SER A 3 10.20 -24.14 5.06
CA SER A 3 9.16 -23.33 4.42
C SER A 3 9.08 -21.97 5.13
N ALA A 4 9.25 -20.89 4.36
CA ALA A 4 9.18 -19.50 4.82
C ALA A 4 7.75 -19.00 5.11
N GLY A 5 6.77 -19.93 5.19
CA GLY A 5 5.40 -19.61 5.52
C GLY A 5 5.24 -19.30 7.02
N PRO A 6 4.30 -18.42 7.40
CA PRO A 6 3.96 -18.23 8.81
C PRO A 6 3.51 -19.54 9.45
N PRO A 7 3.68 -19.69 10.78
CA PRO A 7 3.20 -20.88 11.46
C PRO A 7 1.67 -20.95 11.38
N GLY A 8 1.12 -22.16 11.50
CA GLY A 8 -0.33 -22.34 11.56
C GLY A 8 -0.94 -21.63 12.78
N ALA A 9 -0.19 -21.60 13.89
CA ALA A 9 -0.51 -20.88 15.12
C ALA A 9 0.75 -20.32 15.78
N TYR A 10 0.61 -19.25 16.56
CA TYR A 10 1.70 -18.69 17.36
C TYR A 10 1.89 -19.38 18.71
N PHE A 11 0.92 -20.21 19.11
CA PHE A 11 0.93 -20.96 20.35
C PHE A 11 0.92 -22.46 20.03
N SER A 12 1.71 -23.25 20.76
CA SER A 12 1.81 -24.70 20.53
C SER A 12 0.46 -25.41 20.79
N PRO A 13 0.06 -26.39 19.96
CA PRO A 13 0.74 -26.86 18.75
C PRO A 13 0.74 -25.80 17.65
N TYR A 14 1.92 -25.50 17.11
CA TYR A 14 2.14 -24.48 16.09
C TYR A 14 1.56 -24.91 14.73
N GLY A 15 1.17 -26.18 14.62
CA GLY A 15 0.70 -26.80 13.40
C GLY A 15 1.84 -27.30 12.52
N VAL A 16 2.98 -27.67 13.14
CA VAL A 16 4.13 -28.22 12.42
C VAL A 16 3.77 -29.63 11.93
N GLN A 17 3.87 -29.87 10.62
CA GLN A 17 3.79 -31.23 10.08
C GLN A 17 5.17 -31.90 10.07
N PRO A 18 5.30 -33.16 10.54
CA PRO A 18 6.55 -33.90 10.44
C PRO A 18 6.98 -34.08 8.97
N PRO A 19 8.30 -34.07 8.69
CA PRO A 19 8.82 -34.39 7.37
C PRO A 19 8.26 -35.73 6.85
N GLY A 20 7.73 -35.76 5.63
CA GLY A 20 7.20 -36.97 5.00
C GLY A 20 5.73 -37.30 5.30
N SER A 21 5.04 -36.49 6.11
CA SER A 21 3.59 -36.64 6.28
C SER A 21 2.85 -36.20 4.99
N PRO A 22 1.80 -36.92 4.53
CA PRO A 22 0.98 -36.47 3.41
C PRO A 22 0.41 -35.10 3.74
N ALA A 23 0.60 -34.13 2.85
CA ALA A 23 -0.02 -32.82 3.02
C ALA A 23 -1.56 -33.00 3.12
N GLU A 24 -2.12 -32.86 4.31
CA GLU A 24 -3.57 -32.83 4.48
C GLU A 24 -4.12 -31.74 3.57
N ARG A 25 -5.10 -32.09 2.71
CA ARG A 25 -5.76 -31.13 1.82
C ARG A 25 -6.32 -29.96 2.65
N GLY A 26 -5.64 -28.82 2.60
CA GLY A 26 -6.08 -27.59 3.24
C GLY A 26 -5.15 -26.99 4.30
N ARG A 27 -4.10 -27.69 4.75
CA ARG A 27 -3.09 -27.14 5.68
C ARG A 27 -1.71 -27.21 5.06
N LYS A 28 -1.30 -26.12 4.41
CA LYS A 28 -0.03 -26.00 3.65
C LYS A 28 1.09 -25.32 4.44
N HIS A 29 1.18 -25.51 5.76
CA HIS A 29 2.19 -24.83 6.57
C HIS A 29 3.17 -25.85 7.13
N VAL A 30 4.22 -26.14 6.34
CA VAL A 30 5.42 -26.76 6.87
C VAL A 30 6.12 -25.67 7.71
N VAL A 31 6.19 -25.85 9.02
CA VAL A 31 6.83 -24.89 9.93
C VAL A 31 8.28 -25.34 10.15
N GLY A 32 9.15 -25.04 9.19
CA GLY A 32 10.61 -25.10 9.35
C GLY A 32 11.18 -26.33 10.08
N THR A 33 12.20 -26.07 10.90
CA THR A 33 12.98 -27.05 11.69
C THR A 33 12.53 -27.14 13.16
N ILE A 34 11.50 -26.38 13.56
CA ILE A 34 10.99 -26.39 14.93
C ILE A 34 9.90 -27.46 15.05
N THR A 35 9.88 -28.17 16.18
CA THR A 35 8.81 -29.09 16.55
C THR A 35 7.83 -28.43 17.53
N ASP A 36 6.60 -28.93 17.59
CA ASP A 36 5.64 -28.48 18.60
C ASP A 36 6.25 -28.64 20.01
N GLY A 37 6.10 -27.58 20.82
CA GLY A 37 6.50 -27.56 22.22
C GLY A 37 5.33 -27.83 23.17
N PRO A 38 5.49 -27.60 24.48
CA PRO A 38 4.40 -27.72 25.45
C PRO A 38 3.16 -26.91 25.05
N ASP A 39 1.97 -27.43 25.31
CA ASP A 39 0.70 -26.76 24.97
C ASP A 39 0.67 -25.30 25.44
N GLY A 40 0.40 -24.38 24.51
CA GLY A 40 0.35 -22.95 24.79
C GLY A 40 1.70 -22.23 24.84
N GLU A 41 2.83 -22.91 24.56
CA GLU A 41 4.14 -22.26 24.38
C GLU A 41 4.09 -21.27 23.20
N TYR A 42 4.72 -20.11 23.33
CA TYR A 42 4.72 -19.08 22.27
C TYR A 42 5.93 -19.24 21.35
N ILE A 43 5.70 -19.28 20.03
CA ILE A 43 6.74 -19.67 19.06
C ILE A 43 7.95 -18.71 19.03
N THR A 44 7.76 -17.42 19.34
CA THR A 44 8.87 -16.48 19.47
C THR A 44 9.79 -16.88 20.61
N ASP A 45 9.22 -17.27 21.75
CA ASP A 45 9.99 -17.69 22.93
C ASP A 45 10.74 -18.99 22.61
N ARG A 46 10.07 -19.96 21.96
CA ARG A 46 10.69 -21.21 21.52
C ARG A 46 11.87 -20.97 20.58
N LEU A 47 11.71 -20.10 19.57
CA LEU A 47 12.80 -19.71 18.67
C LEU A 47 13.98 -19.10 19.43
N THR A 48 13.71 -18.27 20.44
CA THR A 48 14.74 -17.72 21.31
C THR A 48 15.44 -18.84 22.05
N ASP A 49 14.71 -19.77 22.69
CA ASP A 49 15.28 -20.85 23.49
C ASP A 49 16.25 -21.71 22.67
N GLU A 50 15.83 -22.13 21.47
CA GLU A 50 16.66 -22.88 20.52
C GLU A 50 17.92 -22.11 20.11
N ALA A 51 17.81 -20.78 19.91
CA ALA A 51 18.96 -19.94 19.62
C ALA A 51 19.93 -19.84 20.80
N LEU A 52 19.44 -19.74 22.04
CA LEU A 52 20.28 -19.72 23.24
C LEU A 52 21.00 -21.06 23.43
N GLU A 53 20.33 -22.18 23.16
CA GLU A 53 20.93 -23.50 23.18
C GLU A 53 22.03 -23.63 22.12
N PHE A 54 21.77 -23.17 20.89
CA PHE A 54 22.77 -23.14 19.82
C PHE A 54 23.99 -22.32 20.21
N ILE A 55 23.82 -21.09 20.71
CA ILE A 55 24.93 -20.24 21.16
C ILE A 55 25.72 -20.95 22.26
N ASN A 56 25.04 -21.53 23.24
CA ASN A 56 25.70 -22.23 24.34
C ASN A 56 26.50 -23.45 23.87
N ALA A 57 25.96 -24.24 22.93
CA ALA A 57 26.62 -25.42 22.39
C ALA A 57 27.85 -25.07 21.52
N ASN A 58 27.86 -23.88 20.91
CA ASN A 58 28.93 -23.45 20.00
C ASN A 58 29.86 -22.39 20.59
N LYS A 59 29.74 -22.09 21.89
CA LYS A 59 30.48 -21.01 22.57
C LYS A 59 32.02 -21.08 22.47
N ASP A 60 32.57 -22.25 22.17
CA ASP A 60 34.01 -22.50 22.10
C ASP A 60 34.58 -22.31 20.68
N GLY A 61 33.76 -21.93 19.70
CA GLY A 61 34.19 -21.64 18.33
C GLY A 61 33.37 -20.54 17.66
N PRO A 62 33.77 -20.08 16.47
CA PRO A 62 32.98 -19.12 15.72
C PRO A 62 31.67 -19.77 15.25
N PHE A 63 30.56 -19.04 15.38
CA PHE A 63 29.26 -19.49 14.88
C PHE A 63 28.60 -18.41 14.03
N PHE A 64 27.72 -18.86 13.14
CA PHE A 64 26.80 -18.00 12.40
C PHE A 64 25.38 -18.41 12.75
N LEU A 65 24.67 -17.53 13.44
CA LEU A 65 23.26 -17.73 13.80
C LEU A 65 22.39 -16.80 12.97
N ASN A 66 21.45 -17.39 12.24
CA ASN A 66 20.45 -16.67 11.50
C ASN A 66 19.07 -16.89 12.13
N LEU A 67 18.70 -16.00 13.07
CA LEU A 67 17.47 -16.11 13.85
C LEU A 67 16.30 -15.40 13.14
N TRP A 68 15.57 -16.13 12.32
CA TRP A 68 14.39 -15.61 11.62
C TRP A 68 13.11 -15.82 12.42
N HIS A 69 12.68 -14.77 13.11
CA HIS A 69 11.39 -14.79 13.79
C HIS A 69 10.21 -14.83 12.82
N TYR A 70 9.22 -15.68 13.11
CA TYR A 70 7.92 -15.63 12.45
C TYR A 70 7.13 -14.37 12.82
N GLY A 71 7.29 -13.92 14.06
CA GLY A 71 6.79 -12.62 14.50
C GLY A 71 7.43 -11.51 13.67
N VAL A 72 6.69 -10.52 13.17
CA VAL A 72 5.31 -10.13 13.51
C VAL A 72 4.29 -10.45 12.41
N HIS A 73 4.48 -11.55 11.68
CA HIS A 73 3.62 -11.92 10.56
C HIS A 73 2.20 -12.35 11.00
N GLY A 74 1.20 -12.17 10.14
CA GLY A 74 -0.13 -12.79 10.33
C GLY A 74 -0.02 -14.32 10.47
N PRO A 75 -0.86 -14.99 11.28
CA PRO A 75 -2.15 -14.55 11.84
C PRO A 75 -2.12 -13.73 13.14
N TRP A 76 -0.97 -13.14 13.53
CA TRP A 76 -0.84 -12.22 14.66
C TRP A 76 -1.34 -12.76 16.00
N GLY A 77 -1.06 -14.03 16.29
CA GLY A 77 -1.29 -14.53 17.65
C GLY A 77 -0.41 -13.76 18.62
N HIS A 78 -0.99 -13.30 19.73
CA HIS A 78 -0.36 -12.37 20.66
C HIS A 78 -0.55 -12.84 22.10
N LYS A 79 0.40 -12.44 22.97
CA LYS A 79 0.31 -12.67 24.41
C LYS A 79 -0.72 -11.70 24.99
N SER A 80 -1.91 -12.19 25.32
CA SER A 80 -3.04 -11.37 25.76
C SER A 80 -2.73 -10.45 26.93
N ALA A 81 -1.85 -10.85 27.85
CA ALA A 81 -1.37 -10.02 28.95
C ALA A 81 -0.63 -8.76 28.47
N TYR A 82 0.26 -8.91 27.47
CA TYR A 82 0.97 -7.78 26.87
C TYR A 82 0.00 -6.88 26.11
N THR A 83 -0.89 -7.47 25.30
CA THR A 83 -1.92 -6.72 24.57
C THR A 83 -2.79 -5.91 25.52
N ALA A 84 -3.22 -6.47 26.65
CA ALA A 84 -3.99 -5.77 27.67
C ALA A 84 -3.21 -4.61 28.32
N ALA A 85 -1.90 -4.75 28.50
CA ALA A 85 -1.04 -3.69 29.00
C ALA A 85 -0.86 -2.56 27.98
N PHE A 86 -0.61 -2.90 26.71
CA PHE A 86 -0.46 -1.93 25.63
C PHE A 86 -1.76 -1.24 25.25
N ALA A 87 -2.92 -1.89 25.40
CA ALA A 87 -4.23 -1.29 25.18
C ALA A 87 -4.52 -0.11 26.13
N LYS A 88 -3.81 -0.03 27.26
CA LYS A 88 -3.91 1.09 28.22
C LYS A 88 -2.91 2.21 27.93
N ARG A 89 -2.00 2.01 26.97
CA ARG A 89 -0.97 2.99 26.60
C ARG A 89 -1.43 3.74 25.36
N GLN A 90 -0.95 4.97 25.24
CA GLN A 90 -1.11 5.78 24.05
C GLN A 90 0.27 5.99 23.43
N ASP A 91 0.35 5.85 22.11
CA ASP A 91 1.53 6.25 21.36
C ASP A 91 1.70 7.77 21.49
N PRO A 92 2.86 8.28 21.95
CA PRO A 92 3.11 9.71 22.06
C PRO A 92 2.96 10.46 20.72
N THR A 93 3.17 9.78 19.59
CA THR A 93 3.01 10.39 18.26
C THR A 93 1.57 10.35 17.74
N GLY A 94 0.70 9.56 18.37
CA GLY A 94 -0.67 9.32 17.95
C GLY A 94 -0.83 8.56 16.62
N ARG A 95 0.25 7.99 16.07
CA ARG A 95 0.27 7.33 14.75
C ARG A 95 0.13 5.82 14.86
N GLN A 96 0.68 5.23 15.92
CA GLN A 96 0.55 3.82 16.26
C GLN A 96 -0.61 3.61 17.24
N GLY A 97 -1.36 2.52 17.07
CA GLY A 97 -2.51 2.28 17.95
C GLY A 97 -2.97 0.84 18.03
N ASN A 98 -2.19 -0.11 17.51
CA ASN A 98 -2.54 -1.52 17.52
C ASN A 98 -1.82 -2.25 18.68
N PRO A 99 -2.53 -2.57 19.79
CA PRO A 99 -1.92 -3.20 20.95
C PRO A 99 -1.49 -4.66 20.69
N ILE A 100 -2.09 -5.35 19.72
CA ILE A 100 -1.67 -6.71 19.30
C ILE A 100 -0.26 -6.64 18.73
N MET A 101 -0.02 -5.68 17.83
CA MET A 101 1.31 -5.52 17.23
C MET A 101 2.35 -5.06 18.24
N ALA A 102 1.99 -4.17 19.16
CA ALA A 102 2.86 -3.82 20.28
C ALA A 102 3.21 -5.04 21.16
N SER A 103 2.24 -5.94 21.41
CA SER A 103 2.50 -7.19 22.12
C SER A 103 3.48 -8.10 21.39
N MET A 104 3.34 -8.27 20.07
CA MET A 104 4.23 -9.14 19.32
C MET A 104 5.64 -8.55 19.22
N LEU A 105 5.76 -7.24 19.00
CA LEU A 105 7.04 -6.53 19.03
C LEU A 105 7.73 -6.63 20.39
N ARG A 106 6.97 -6.58 21.49
CA ARG A 106 7.51 -6.80 22.84
C ARG A 106 8.15 -8.19 22.98
N SER A 107 7.56 -9.24 22.40
CA SER A 107 8.19 -10.57 22.42
C SER A 107 9.48 -10.63 21.59
N ILE A 108 9.57 -9.89 20.48
CA ILE A 108 10.81 -9.79 19.67
C ILE A 108 11.89 -9.01 20.43
N ASP A 109 11.51 -7.91 21.09
CA ASP A 109 12.39 -7.12 21.96
C ASP A 109 12.96 -7.96 23.12
N GLU A 110 12.10 -8.73 23.80
CA GLU A 110 12.52 -9.67 24.85
C GLU A 110 13.43 -10.78 24.30
N SER A 111 13.14 -11.32 23.10
CA SER A 111 14.03 -12.28 22.44
C SER A 111 15.43 -11.72 22.22
N LEU A 112 15.52 -10.50 21.66
CA LEU A 112 16.79 -9.81 21.44
C LEU A 112 17.54 -9.59 22.75
N GLY A 113 16.84 -9.13 23.80
CA GLY A 113 17.43 -8.96 25.14
C GLY A 113 18.01 -10.25 25.68
N ARG A 114 17.27 -11.36 25.60
CA ARG A 114 17.74 -12.67 26.06
C ARG A 114 18.97 -13.18 25.30
N VAL A 115 19.03 -12.95 23.99
CA VAL A 115 20.23 -13.28 23.19
C VAL A 115 21.42 -12.44 23.63
N MET A 116 21.22 -11.13 23.83
CA MET A 116 22.27 -10.22 24.31
C MET A 116 22.79 -10.62 25.70
N ASP A 117 21.89 -10.90 26.65
CA ASP A 117 22.22 -11.36 28.00
C ASP A 117 23.02 -12.66 27.96
N LYS A 118 22.68 -13.57 27.04
CA LYS A 118 23.39 -14.85 26.87
C LYS A 118 24.80 -14.66 26.32
N LEU A 119 24.98 -13.75 25.35
CA LEU A 119 26.30 -13.39 24.83
C LEU A 119 27.18 -12.80 25.94
N GLU A 120 26.64 -11.88 26.74
CA GLU A 120 27.33 -11.29 27.90
C GLU A 120 27.67 -12.34 28.97
N GLN A 121 26.71 -13.20 29.32
CA GLN A 121 26.93 -14.30 30.27
C GLN A 121 28.10 -15.19 29.86
N LEU A 122 28.24 -15.44 28.56
CA LEU A 122 29.28 -16.28 27.98
C LEU A 122 30.57 -15.51 27.63
N ARG A 123 30.59 -14.19 27.82
CA ARG A 123 31.71 -13.30 27.46
C ARG A 123 32.05 -13.33 25.96
N LEU A 124 31.02 -13.38 25.13
CA LEU A 124 31.12 -13.43 23.66
C LEU A 124 30.76 -12.10 23.00
N GLU A 125 30.25 -11.13 23.76
CA GLU A 125 29.66 -9.88 23.28
C GLU A 125 30.64 -8.97 22.54
N ASP A 126 31.93 -9.03 22.87
CA ASP A 126 33.00 -8.23 22.25
C ASP A 126 33.46 -8.79 20.91
N ASP A 127 33.29 -10.09 20.68
CA ASP A 127 33.67 -10.79 19.44
C ASP A 127 32.45 -11.25 18.63
N THR A 128 31.29 -10.67 18.90
CA THR A 128 30.05 -10.95 18.16
C THR A 128 29.59 -9.74 17.36
N ILE A 129 29.38 -9.93 16.05
CA ILE A 129 28.65 -8.99 15.20
C ILE A 129 27.16 -9.28 15.36
N LEU A 130 26.39 -8.35 15.91
CA LEU A 130 24.93 -8.43 15.92
C LEU A 130 24.34 -7.54 14.84
N ILE A 131 23.48 -8.13 14.00
CA ILE A 131 22.73 -7.41 12.96
C ILE A 131 21.23 -7.63 13.22
N PHE A 132 20.52 -6.57 13.57
CA PHE A 132 19.06 -6.55 13.62
C PHE A 132 18.51 -5.99 12.32
N TYR A 133 17.62 -6.71 11.66
CA TYR A 133 17.12 -6.37 10.33
C TYR A 133 15.66 -6.84 10.14
N SER A 134 14.97 -6.31 9.14
CA SER A 134 13.64 -6.78 8.71
C SER A 134 13.60 -7.03 7.20
N ASP A 135 12.82 -8.01 6.75
CA ASP A 135 12.76 -8.46 5.36
C ASP A 135 12.02 -7.48 4.43
N ASN A 136 11.04 -6.73 4.95
CA ASN A 136 10.25 -5.73 4.21
C ASN A 136 9.60 -4.72 5.17
N GLY A 137 9.05 -3.64 4.62
CA GLY A 137 8.28 -2.65 5.38
C GLY A 137 7.00 -3.20 6.04
N GLY A 138 6.46 -2.45 7.00
CA GLY A 138 5.33 -2.88 7.84
C GLY A 138 4.02 -3.08 7.07
N ASN A 139 3.15 -4.00 7.53
CA ASN A 139 1.84 -4.23 6.94
C ASN A 139 0.81 -3.20 7.42
N VAL A 140 0.35 -2.34 6.51
CA VAL A 140 -0.60 -1.24 6.77
C VAL A 140 -2.01 -1.49 6.21
N HIS A 141 -2.28 -2.67 5.65
CA HIS A 141 -3.49 -2.89 4.83
C HIS A 141 -4.28 -4.18 5.12
N SER A 142 -3.80 -5.06 6.00
CA SER A 142 -4.56 -6.24 6.41
C SER A 142 -5.51 -5.95 7.57
N ASN A 143 -6.58 -6.73 7.68
CA ASN A 143 -7.56 -6.65 8.77
C ASN A 143 -8.24 -5.27 8.92
N VAL A 144 -8.17 -4.40 7.92
CA VAL A 144 -8.93 -3.13 7.87
C VAL A 144 -10.32 -3.37 7.25
N PRO A 145 -11.28 -2.44 7.40
CA PRO A 145 -12.63 -2.61 6.86
C PRO A 145 -12.68 -2.95 5.35
N ASP A 146 -11.76 -2.38 4.57
CA ASP A 146 -11.68 -2.59 3.12
C ASP A 146 -10.86 -3.81 2.70
N ASP A 147 -10.32 -4.60 3.64
CA ASP A 147 -9.61 -5.84 3.31
C ASP A 147 -10.61 -6.92 2.88
N PRO A 148 -10.67 -7.31 1.59
CA PRO A 148 -11.66 -8.28 1.12
C PRO A 148 -11.47 -9.67 1.72
N LYS A 149 -10.26 -9.99 2.21
CA LYS A 149 -9.96 -11.31 2.79
C LYS A 149 -10.60 -11.49 4.16
N THR A 150 -10.79 -10.41 4.89
CA THR A 150 -11.22 -10.45 6.31
C THR A 150 -12.50 -9.68 6.57
N SER A 151 -13.02 -8.93 5.59
CA SER A 151 -14.29 -8.20 5.68
C SER A 151 -15.53 -9.05 5.36
N ARG A 152 -15.39 -10.23 4.75
CA ARG A 152 -16.52 -11.08 4.32
C ARG A 152 -16.34 -12.57 4.62
N GLY A 153 -17.45 -13.30 4.61
CA GLY A 153 -17.45 -14.77 4.58
C GLY A 153 -17.06 -15.44 5.91
N ALA A 154 -16.41 -16.61 5.82
CA ALA A 154 -15.98 -17.38 7.00
C ALA A 154 -14.81 -16.71 7.75
N ALA A 155 -13.89 -16.07 7.04
CA ALA A 155 -12.74 -15.39 7.62
C ALA A 155 -13.16 -14.25 8.57
N ALA A 156 -14.15 -13.44 8.17
CA ALA A 156 -14.72 -12.37 9.00
C ALA A 156 -15.34 -12.88 10.32
N ARG A 157 -15.77 -14.14 10.36
CA ARG A 157 -16.41 -14.78 11.53
C ARG A 157 -15.44 -15.62 12.37
N SER A 158 -14.17 -15.70 11.98
CA SER A 158 -13.15 -16.49 12.67
C SER A 158 -12.88 -15.95 14.09
N GLU A 159 -12.49 -16.83 15.01
CA GLU A 159 -12.06 -16.43 16.36
C GLU A 159 -10.88 -15.47 16.33
N MET A 160 -9.94 -15.66 15.38
CA MET A 160 -8.83 -14.74 15.13
C MET A 160 -9.35 -13.32 14.84
N MET A 161 -10.34 -13.16 13.96
CA MET A 161 -10.88 -11.83 13.66
C MET A 161 -11.71 -11.25 14.81
N LYS A 162 -12.43 -12.07 15.58
CA LYS A 162 -13.13 -11.60 16.79
C LYS A 162 -12.16 -11.04 17.81
N ASP A 163 -11.06 -11.77 18.07
CA ASP A 163 -10.03 -11.33 19.01
C ASP A 163 -9.25 -10.11 18.47
N TRP A 164 -8.97 -10.06 17.16
CA TRP A 164 -8.42 -8.85 16.52
C TRP A 164 -9.32 -7.63 16.76
N ARG A 165 -10.61 -7.74 16.44
CA ARG A 165 -11.57 -6.62 16.57
C ARG A 165 -11.73 -6.17 18.02
N LYS A 166 -11.68 -7.10 18.99
CA LYS A 166 -11.69 -6.79 20.42
C LYS A 166 -10.55 -5.85 20.82
N TRP A 167 -9.34 -6.07 20.32
CA TRP A 167 -8.16 -5.33 20.78
C TRP A 167 -7.75 -4.18 19.85
N ALA A 168 -7.77 -4.40 18.54
CA ALA A 168 -7.29 -3.46 17.54
C ALA A 168 -8.41 -2.67 16.87
N GLY A 169 -9.68 -3.12 16.96
CA GLY A 169 -10.78 -2.55 16.20
C GLY A 169 -10.52 -2.64 14.70
N ASP A 170 -10.72 -1.54 13.98
CA ASP A 170 -10.52 -1.43 12.52
C ASP A 170 -9.11 -0.99 12.13
N ARG A 171 -8.19 -0.88 13.10
CA ARG A 171 -6.82 -0.42 12.84
C ARG A 171 -6.04 -1.47 12.05
N PRO A 172 -5.15 -1.04 11.12
CA PRO A 172 -4.21 -1.94 10.48
C PRO A 172 -3.21 -2.51 11.50
N PRO A 173 -2.39 -3.51 11.12
CA PRO A 173 -1.33 -4.01 11.98
C PRO A 173 -0.40 -2.88 12.43
N THR A 174 0.15 -2.11 11.50
CA THR A 174 1.05 -1.01 11.85
C THR A 174 0.78 0.21 10.97
N ASN A 175 1.50 1.29 11.27
CA ASN A 175 1.58 2.52 10.50
C ASN A 175 3.05 2.81 10.17
N ASN A 176 3.39 3.09 8.92
CA ASN A 176 4.76 3.40 8.50
C ASN A 176 5.04 4.91 8.39
N ALA A 177 4.11 5.76 8.81
CA ALA A 177 4.23 7.21 8.70
C ALA A 177 5.56 7.74 9.28
N PRO A 178 6.23 8.70 8.61
CA PRO A 178 5.73 9.48 7.47
C PRO A 178 5.88 8.78 6.11
N LEU A 179 6.36 7.53 6.05
CA LEU A 179 6.59 6.83 4.79
C LEU A 179 5.26 6.43 4.14
N ARG A 180 5.22 6.49 2.82
CA ARG A 180 4.05 6.10 2.03
C ARG A 180 3.92 4.58 1.96
N GLU A 181 2.70 4.10 2.20
CA GLU A 181 2.30 2.69 2.07
C GLU A 181 3.07 1.71 3.00
N GLY A 182 3.15 0.43 2.62
CA GLY A 182 3.71 -0.64 3.42
C GLY A 182 4.04 -1.89 2.62
N LYS A 183 4.11 -3.04 3.31
CA LYS A 183 4.41 -4.36 2.75
C LYS A 183 3.80 -4.58 1.35
N GLY A 184 4.60 -5.05 0.40
CA GLY A 184 4.14 -5.37 -0.96
C GLY A 184 3.88 -4.16 -1.85
N ARG A 185 4.38 -2.98 -1.46
CA ARG A 185 4.35 -1.74 -2.26
C ARG A 185 5.77 -1.24 -2.52
N ILE A 186 5.96 -0.56 -3.64
CA ILE A 186 7.26 -0.04 -4.13
C ILE A 186 7.67 1.29 -3.46
N TYR A 187 6.78 1.89 -2.67
CA TYR A 187 7.01 3.12 -1.93
C TYR A 187 7.92 2.89 -0.70
N GLU A 188 8.46 3.96 -0.11
CA GLU A 188 9.41 3.90 1.01
C GLU A 188 8.87 3.08 2.18
N GLY A 189 7.57 3.15 2.48
CA GLY A 189 6.97 2.39 3.59
C GLY A 189 6.99 0.87 3.36
N GLY A 190 7.12 0.41 2.11
CA GLY A 190 7.23 -1.01 1.78
C GLY A 190 8.67 -1.52 1.66
N GLN A 191 9.64 -0.63 1.44
CA GLN A 191 11.05 -0.97 1.18
C GLN A 191 11.99 -0.63 2.34
N ARG A 192 11.71 0.45 3.09
CA ARG A 192 12.56 0.92 4.17
C ARG A 192 12.32 0.10 5.42
N VAL A 193 13.41 -0.42 6.00
CA VAL A 193 13.39 -1.34 7.14
C VAL A 193 14.37 -0.87 8.22
N PRO A 194 14.15 -1.24 9.50
CA PRO A 194 15.15 -1.01 10.53
C PRO A 194 16.40 -1.85 10.27
N LEU A 195 17.57 -1.24 10.43
CA LEU A 195 18.87 -1.90 10.46
C LEU A 195 19.66 -1.35 11.65
N ILE A 196 20.07 -2.22 12.57
CA ILE A 196 20.96 -1.89 13.68
C ILE A 196 22.11 -2.88 13.63
N VAL A 197 23.35 -2.38 13.71
CA VAL A 197 24.55 -3.21 13.76
C VAL A 197 25.36 -2.87 15.01
N ARG A 198 25.78 -3.89 15.76
CA ARG A 198 26.64 -3.75 16.93
C ARG A 198 27.86 -4.63 16.76
N TRP A 199 29.04 -4.04 16.90
CA TRP A 199 30.31 -4.76 16.98
C TRP A 199 31.28 -3.96 17.87
N PRO A 200 31.40 -4.32 19.16
CA PRO A 200 32.22 -3.56 20.11
C PRO A 200 33.67 -3.41 19.66
N GLY A 201 34.25 -2.23 19.90
CA GLY A 201 35.61 -1.89 19.48
C GLY A 201 35.83 -1.76 17.97
N ARG A 202 34.82 -2.07 17.13
CA ARG A 202 34.90 -1.96 15.66
C ARG A 202 33.93 -0.92 15.09
N ILE A 203 32.77 -0.75 15.70
CA ILE A 203 31.75 0.23 15.32
C ILE A 203 31.63 1.26 16.45
N GLU A 204 31.62 2.54 16.10
CA GLU A 204 31.37 3.61 17.07
C GLU A 204 29.96 3.46 17.65
N ALA A 205 29.86 3.34 18.97
CA ALA A 205 28.57 3.20 19.65
C ALA A 205 27.71 4.45 19.46
N ASN A 206 26.39 4.25 19.35
CA ASN A 206 25.42 5.34 19.18
C ASN A 206 25.64 6.22 17.92
N SER A 207 26.30 5.67 16.90
CA SER A 207 26.46 6.33 15.61
C SER A 207 25.31 6.02 14.64
N THR A 208 25.13 6.86 13.63
CA THR A 208 24.13 6.68 12.56
C THR A 208 24.75 6.93 11.20
N SER A 209 24.21 6.30 10.14
CA SER A 209 24.61 6.53 8.75
C SER A 209 23.39 6.73 7.86
N ASN A 210 23.52 7.63 6.88
CA ASN A 210 22.50 7.88 5.85
C ASN A 210 22.81 7.13 4.53
N ALA A 211 23.80 6.23 4.52
CA ALA A 211 24.12 5.44 3.33
C ALA A 211 22.93 4.58 2.89
N VAL A 212 22.69 4.52 1.58
CA VAL A 212 21.63 3.69 1.00
C VAL A 212 22.12 2.25 0.88
N VAL A 213 21.67 1.43 1.82
CA VAL A 213 22.03 0.00 1.94
C VAL A 213 20.80 -0.89 1.78
N GLY A 214 21.02 -2.17 1.50
CA GLY A 214 19.95 -3.16 1.41
C GLY A 214 20.43 -4.58 1.71
N PRO A 215 19.53 -5.59 1.63
CA PRO A 215 19.84 -6.95 2.05
C PRO A 215 20.91 -7.61 1.17
N ILE A 216 21.05 -7.19 -0.10
CA ILE A 216 22.09 -7.70 -1.02
C ILE A 216 23.51 -7.40 -0.50
N ASP A 217 23.65 -6.39 0.36
CA ASP A 217 24.93 -5.94 0.89
C ASP A 217 25.39 -6.75 2.10
N LEU A 218 24.47 -7.42 2.79
CA LEU A 218 24.79 -8.20 3.98
C LEU A 218 25.78 -9.31 3.65
N TYR A 219 25.61 -9.99 2.51
CA TYR A 219 26.47 -11.10 2.11
C TYR A 219 27.95 -10.68 1.96
N PRO A 220 28.33 -9.74 1.06
CA PRO A 220 29.73 -9.32 0.94
C PRO A 220 30.25 -8.66 2.23
N THR A 221 29.40 -7.98 3.00
CA THR A 221 29.83 -7.36 4.27
C THR A 221 30.21 -8.42 5.30
N ILE A 222 29.41 -9.48 5.46
CA ILE A 222 29.71 -10.56 6.39
C ILE A 222 30.99 -11.27 5.97
N LEU A 223 31.15 -11.59 4.69
CA LEU A 223 32.37 -12.21 4.16
C LEU A 223 33.62 -11.38 4.47
N GLU A 224 33.59 -10.07 4.18
CA GLU A 224 34.71 -9.18 4.50
C GLU A 224 34.98 -9.12 6.02
N ALA A 225 33.92 -9.00 6.82
CA ALA A 225 34.03 -8.90 8.27
C ALA A 225 34.69 -10.14 8.91
N VAL A 226 34.44 -11.34 8.36
CA VAL A 226 35.04 -12.59 8.84
C VAL A 226 36.30 -13.01 8.06
N GLY A 227 36.78 -12.16 7.14
CA GLY A 227 38.00 -12.43 6.36
C GLY A 227 37.87 -13.56 5.33
N VAL A 228 36.65 -13.88 4.90
CA VAL A 228 36.39 -14.89 3.87
C VAL A 228 36.33 -14.23 2.50
N GLN A 229 37.06 -14.78 1.53
CA GLN A 229 36.99 -14.31 0.15
C GLN A 229 35.80 -14.94 -0.56
N PRO A 230 34.98 -14.17 -1.31
CA PRO A 230 33.93 -14.74 -2.13
C PRO A 230 34.52 -15.63 -3.23
N SER A 231 33.75 -16.62 -3.68
CA SER A 231 34.16 -17.42 -4.84
C SER A 231 34.14 -16.55 -6.10
N ALA A 232 35.14 -16.74 -6.97
CA ALA A 232 35.20 -16.06 -8.28
C ALA A 232 34.03 -16.44 -9.21
N GLU A 233 33.32 -17.53 -8.91
CA GLU A 233 32.15 -18.00 -9.66
C GLU A 233 30.85 -17.30 -9.25
N GLN A 234 30.83 -16.63 -8.10
CA GLN A 234 29.65 -15.94 -7.59
C GLN A 234 29.52 -14.55 -8.21
N THR A 235 28.34 -14.26 -8.75
CA THR A 235 27.96 -12.88 -9.05
C THR A 235 27.41 -12.25 -7.78
N ILE A 236 28.03 -11.17 -7.31
CA ILE A 236 27.61 -10.42 -6.12
C ILE A 236 27.18 -9.03 -6.57
N ASP A 237 25.88 -8.75 -6.46
CA ASP A 237 25.32 -7.43 -6.79
C ASP A 237 25.49 -6.40 -5.67
N GLY A 238 25.64 -6.87 -4.43
CA GLY A 238 25.81 -6.00 -3.26
C GLY A 238 27.23 -5.49 -3.10
N GLU A 239 27.38 -4.45 -2.29
CA GLU A 239 28.69 -3.91 -1.89
C GLU A 239 28.84 -4.01 -0.39
N SER A 240 30.07 -4.27 0.08
CA SER A 240 30.31 -4.34 1.52
C SER A 240 30.05 -2.99 2.20
N MET A 241 29.28 -3.03 3.28
CA MET A 241 28.99 -1.91 4.15
C MET A 241 30.03 -1.77 5.27
N LEU A 242 31.08 -2.60 5.33
CA LEU A 242 32.00 -2.59 6.47
C LEU A 242 32.69 -1.23 6.64
N GLY A 243 33.06 -0.59 5.53
CA GLY A 243 33.57 0.78 5.54
C GLY A 243 32.55 1.81 6.03
N VAL A 244 31.26 1.62 5.72
CA VAL A 244 30.16 2.46 6.22
C VAL A 244 29.97 2.28 7.73
N TRP A 245 29.96 1.03 8.22
CA TRP A 245 29.82 0.72 9.64
C TRP A 245 30.95 1.31 10.48
N ARG A 246 32.15 1.38 9.92
CA ARG A 246 33.34 1.97 10.54
C ARG A 246 33.51 3.47 10.28
N GLN A 247 32.58 4.09 9.54
CA GLN A 247 32.67 5.49 9.08
C GLN A 247 33.98 5.83 8.33
N GLN A 248 34.53 4.85 7.62
CA GLN A 248 35.81 4.95 6.90
C GLN A 248 35.62 5.09 5.39
N ALA A 249 34.46 4.70 4.85
CA ALA A 249 34.16 4.77 3.43
C ALA A 249 32.66 4.90 3.17
N THR A 250 32.32 5.32 1.96
CA THR A 250 30.96 5.25 1.41
C THR A 250 30.87 4.10 0.42
N LEU A 251 29.65 3.66 0.14
CA LEU A 251 29.39 2.74 -0.98
C LEU A 251 29.70 3.44 -2.31
N LEU A 252 30.12 2.65 -3.30
CA LEU A 252 30.49 3.13 -4.64
C LEU A 252 29.34 3.03 -5.63
N ARG A 253 28.28 2.28 -5.28
CA ARG A 253 27.13 2.08 -6.18
C ARG A 253 26.58 3.41 -6.67
N GLU A 254 26.28 3.44 -7.97
CA GLU A 254 25.62 4.58 -8.58
C GLU A 254 24.15 4.66 -8.12
N ALA A 255 23.44 3.53 -8.15
CA ALA A 255 22.03 3.46 -7.82
C ALA A 255 21.62 2.13 -7.20
N TYR A 256 20.53 2.15 -6.43
CA TYR A 256 19.91 0.98 -5.82
C TYR A 256 18.58 0.67 -6.51
N PHE A 257 18.34 -0.60 -6.83
CA PHE A 257 17.17 -1.02 -7.60
C PHE A 257 16.26 -1.94 -6.78
N THR A 258 14.95 -1.82 -6.97
CA THR A 258 13.98 -2.82 -6.52
C THR A 258 13.12 -3.23 -7.70
N TRP A 259 13.20 -4.52 -8.06
CA TRP A 259 12.39 -5.12 -9.13
C TRP A 259 11.22 -5.89 -8.52
N PHE A 260 9.98 -5.41 -8.72
CA PHE A 260 8.79 -6.03 -8.14
C PHE A 260 7.70 -6.26 -9.19
N PRO A 261 7.80 -7.33 -10.02
CA PRO A 261 6.86 -7.63 -11.11
C PRO A 261 5.58 -8.32 -10.60
N HIS A 262 5.13 -7.99 -9.38
CA HIS A 262 4.03 -8.63 -8.67
C HIS A 262 3.06 -7.60 -8.08
N LEU A 263 1.85 -8.04 -7.73
CA LEU A 263 0.78 -7.22 -7.15
C LEU A 263 0.43 -5.98 -8.00
N ILE A 264 1.04 -4.83 -7.69
CA ILE A 264 1.03 -3.63 -8.52
C ILE A 264 2.43 -3.53 -9.11
N PRO A 265 2.66 -4.09 -10.31
CA PRO A 265 4.00 -4.32 -10.82
C PRO A 265 4.72 -3.00 -11.10
N ALA A 266 5.94 -2.86 -10.56
CA ALA A 266 6.80 -1.72 -10.78
C ALA A 266 8.27 -2.07 -10.56
N VAL A 267 9.13 -1.15 -11.00
CA VAL A 267 10.54 -1.09 -10.64
C VAL A 267 10.82 0.28 -10.05
N SER A 268 11.67 0.35 -9.02
CA SER A 268 12.20 1.61 -8.52
C SER A 268 13.71 1.65 -8.62
N VAL A 269 14.24 2.83 -8.89
CA VAL A 269 15.67 3.15 -8.82
C VAL A 269 15.85 4.33 -7.86
N ARG A 270 16.82 4.22 -6.95
CA ARG A 270 17.25 5.30 -6.06
C ARG A 270 18.70 5.67 -6.36
N GLN A 271 18.94 6.92 -6.74
CA GLN A 271 20.26 7.49 -7.00
C GLN A 271 20.40 8.76 -6.16
N GLY A 272 21.16 8.66 -5.07
CA GLY A 272 21.21 9.70 -4.03
C GLY A 272 19.82 10.02 -3.49
N PRO A 273 19.38 11.30 -3.51
CA PRO A 273 18.07 11.70 -3.01
C PRO A 273 16.93 11.35 -3.96
N TRP A 274 17.23 11.08 -5.24
CA TRP A 274 16.21 10.88 -6.26
C TRP A 274 15.72 9.44 -6.28
N LYS A 275 14.41 9.26 -6.27
CA LYS A 275 13.76 7.97 -6.51
C LYS A 275 12.80 8.09 -7.68
N LEU A 276 12.98 7.24 -8.68
CA LEU A 276 12.01 7.03 -9.75
C LEU A 276 11.32 5.69 -9.55
N ILE A 277 9.99 5.69 -9.64
CA ILE A 277 9.17 4.49 -9.77
C ILE A 277 8.66 4.44 -11.21
N ARG A 278 8.92 3.31 -11.88
CA ARG A 278 8.40 2.99 -13.21
C ARG A 278 7.45 1.81 -13.12
N ARG A 279 6.19 2.04 -13.44
CA ARG A 279 5.18 0.99 -13.59
C ARG A 279 5.22 0.41 -15.00
N PHE A 280 4.78 -0.83 -15.15
CA PHE A 280 4.71 -1.47 -16.46
C PHE A 280 3.45 -1.07 -17.24
N GLN A 281 2.41 -0.61 -16.53
CA GLN A 281 1.17 -0.09 -17.08
C GLN A 281 0.49 0.84 -16.05
N PRO A 282 -0.42 1.73 -16.46
CA PRO A 282 -1.26 2.48 -15.53
C PRO A 282 -2.03 1.56 -14.58
N HIS A 283 -2.15 1.95 -13.31
CA HIS A 283 -2.91 1.20 -12.32
C HIS A 283 -4.09 2.04 -11.81
N PRO A 284 -5.29 1.47 -11.55
CA PRO A 284 -6.44 2.26 -11.09
C PRO A 284 -6.22 3.07 -9.80
N GLN A 285 -5.34 2.58 -8.90
CA GLN A 285 -4.97 3.30 -7.67
C GLN A 285 -3.75 4.22 -7.85
N TYR A 286 -2.94 3.99 -8.88
CA TYR A 286 -1.69 4.70 -9.14
C TYR A 286 -1.57 4.87 -10.67
N PRO A 287 -2.29 5.85 -11.23
CA PRO A 287 -2.46 5.98 -12.68
C PRO A 287 -1.16 6.37 -13.39
N GLU A 288 -0.25 7.06 -12.70
CA GLU A 288 1.01 7.52 -13.25
C GLU A 288 1.96 6.34 -13.51
N VAL A 289 2.43 6.22 -14.75
CA VAL A 289 3.43 5.21 -15.12
C VAL A 289 4.81 5.57 -14.56
N ARG A 290 5.06 6.85 -14.33
CA ARG A 290 6.32 7.39 -13.81
C ARG A 290 6.02 8.33 -12.65
N GLU A 291 6.61 8.01 -11.50
CA GLU A 291 6.56 8.86 -10.31
C GLU A 291 7.99 9.18 -9.87
N LEU A 292 8.35 10.46 -9.80
CA LEU A 292 9.68 10.92 -9.40
C LEU A 292 9.59 11.70 -8.08
N TYR A 293 10.44 11.35 -7.13
CA TYR A 293 10.51 11.99 -5.81
C TYR A 293 11.94 12.39 -5.46
N ASN A 294 12.07 13.49 -4.72
CA ASN A 294 13.28 13.81 -3.97
C ASN A 294 13.03 13.43 -2.50
N LEU A 295 13.72 12.40 -2.01
CA LEU A 295 13.47 11.82 -0.69
C LEU A 295 14.12 12.59 0.47
N ASP A 296 15.05 13.50 0.19
CA ASP A 296 15.59 14.40 1.21
C ASP A 296 14.56 15.50 1.55
N ASP A 297 13.80 15.95 0.54
CA ASP A 297 12.76 16.97 0.70
C ASP A 297 11.38 16.36 1.03
N ASP A 298 11.07 15.19 0.46
CA ASP A 298 9.75 14.55 0.50
C ASP A 298 9.85 13.04 0.74
N ILE A 299 10.21 12.67 1.97
CA ILE A 299 10.33 11.28 2.41
C ILE A 299 8.99 10.52 2.38
N GLY A 300 7.88 11.26 2.33
CA GLY A 300 6.53 10.73 2.26
C GLY A 300 6.05 10.49 0.83
N GLU A 301 6.88 10.76 -0.19
CA GLU A 301 6.53 10.55 -1.61
C GLU A 301 5.16 11.16 -1.95
N THR A 302 4.94 12.39 -1.49
CA THR A 302 3.68 13.14 -1.55
C THR A 302 3.52 13.98 -2.81
N GLU A 303 4.61 14.47 -3.40
CA GLU A 303 4.59 15.27 -4.63
C GLU A 303 5.34 14.57 -5.78
N ASN A 304 4.63 14.18 -6.84
CA ASN A 304 5.25 13.61 -8.03
C ASN A 304 5.88 14.71 -8.89
N LEU A 305 7.21 14.73 -8.98
CA LEU A 305 8.00 15.70 -9.74
C LEU A 305 8.26 15.29 -11.19
N ALA A 306 7.69 14.19 -11.69
CA ALA A 306 8.03 13.62 -12.99
C ALA A 306 7.77 14.59 -14.16
N GLU A 307 6.66 15.33 -14.13
CA GLU A 307 6.35 16.35 -15.15
C GLU A 307 7.26 17.57 -15.05
N GLN A 308 7.68 17.92 -13.83
CA GLN A 308 8.50 19.10 -13.55
C GLN A 308 9.99 18.85 -13.86
N LYS A 309 10.45 17.58 -13.84
CA LYS A 309 11.86 17.20 -14.01
C LYS A 309 12.03 16.07 -15.04
N PRO A 310 11.59 16.27 -16.29
CA PRO A 310 11.60 15.23 -17.32
C PRO A 310 13.01 14.72 -17.66
N ASP A 311 14.04 15.57 -17.56
CA ASP A 311 15.42 15.16 -17.79
C ASP A 311 15.91 14.19 -16.71
N LYS A 312 15.52 14.39 -15.44
CA LYS A 312 15.87 13.47 -14.35
C LYS A 312 15.13 12.14 -14.47
N VAL A 313 13.87 12.18 -14.92
CA VAL A 313 13.11 10.97 -15.27
C VAL A 313 13.85 10.19 -16.36
N ARG A 314 14.28 10.85 -17.45
CA ARG A 314 14.99 10.20 -18.56
C ARG A 314 16.30 9.57 -18.11
N GLU A 315 17.06 10.25 -17.26
CA GLU A 315 18.29 9.74 -16.67
C GLU A 315 18.05 8.44 -15.88
N LEU A 316 17.12 8.48 -14.92
CA LEU A 316 16.83 7.35 -14.04
C LEU A 316 16.15 6.19 -14.78
N ASP A 317 15.31 6.47 -15.78
CA ASP A 317 14.76 5.45 -16.68
C ASP A 317 15.88 4.71 -17.43
N GLY A 318 16.88 5.44 -17.91
CA GLY A 318 18.04 4.87 -18.57
C GLY A 318 18.80 3.89 -17.65
N LEU A 319 18.95 4.23 -16.37
CA LEU A 319 19.53 3.32 -15.38
C LEU A 319 18.72 2.04 -15.19
N ILE A 320 17.38 2.15 -15.17
CA ILE A 320 16.51 0.97 -15.10
C ILE A 320 16.68 0.09 -16.34
N ASP A 321 16.76 0.67 -17.54
CA ASP A 321 16.93 -0.09 -18.78
C ASP A 321 18.26 -0.86 -18.80
N VAL A 322 19.34 -0.23 -18.33
CA VAL A 322 20.64 -0.89 -18.13
C VAL A 322 20.52 -2.03 -17.12
N PHE A 323 19.88 -1.79 -15.96
CA PHE A 323 19.68 -2.81 -14.93
C PHE A 323 18.92 -4.02 -15.46
N VAL A 324 17.81 -3.82 -16.17
CA VAL A 324 17.00 -4.91 -16.71
C VAL A 324 17.75 -5.70 -17.77
N LYS A 325 18.45 -5.00 -18.68
CA LYS A 325 19.27 -5.66 -19.71
C LYS A 325 20.40 -6.50 -19.09
N ARG A 326 21.06 -5.98 -18.06
CA ARG A 326 22.19 -6.65 -17.38
C ARG A 326 21.75 -7.89 -16.62
N THR A 327 20.62 -7.81 -15.91
CA THR A 327 20.14 -8.88 -15.02
C THR A 327 19.29 -9.93 -15.73
N GLY A 328 18.76 -9.63 -16.93
CA GLY A 328 17.80 -10.49 -17.60
C GLY A 328 16.44 -10.54 -16.89
N ALA A 329 16.11 -9.51 -16.10
CA ALA A 329 14.87 -9.46 -15.33
C ALA A 329 13.63 -9.62 -16.23
N LEU A 330 12.72 -10.51 -15.82
CA LEU A 330 11.52 -10.85 -16.60
C LEU A 330 10.39 -9.85 -16.35
N TYR A 331 9.84 -9.32 -17.44
CA TYR A 331 8.66 -8.47 -17.40
C TYR A 331 7.37 -9.29 -17.14
N PRO A 332 6.40 -8.72 -16.39
CA PRO A 332 5.06 -9.29 -16.31
C PRO A 332 4.47 -9.48 -17.71
N GLN A 333 3.91 -10.64 -17.98
CA GLN A 333 3.19 -10.91 -19.22
C GLN A 333 1.71 -10.60 -19.05
N PRO A 334 1.02 -10.07 -20.09
CA PRO A 334 -0.43 -9.95 -20.08
C PRO A 334 -1.05 -11.32 -19.78
N ASN A 335 -1.98 -11.38 -18.83
CA ASN A 335 -2.70 -12.61 -18.53
C ASN A 335 -3.74 -12.86 -19.64
N PRO A 336 -3.57 -13.85 -20.53
CA PRO A 336 -4.49 -14.09 -21.64
C PRO A 336 -5.88 -14.52 -21.19
N ALA A 337 -6.01 -15.00 -19.94
CA ALA A 337 -7.27 -15.36 -19.32
C ALA A 337 -7.91 -14.21 -18.52
N TYR A 338 -7.30 -13.01 -18.52
CA TYR A 338 -7.88 -11.84 -17.86
C TYR A 338 -9.19 -11.48 -18.57
N LYS A 339 -10.30 -11.77 -17.89
CA LYS A 339 -11.61 -11.27 -18.25
C LYS A 339 -11.80 -10.00 -17.44
N PRO A 340 -11.73 -8.80 -18.04
CA PRO A 340 -12.04 -7.59 -17.30
C PRO A 340 -13.42 -7.79 -16.67
N ALA A 341 -13.50 -7.60 -15.35
CA ALA A 341 -14.80 -7.55 -14.68
C ALA A 341 -15.64 -6.53 -15.46
N SER A 342 -16.89 -6.86 -15.79
CA SER A 342 -17.83 -5.92 -16.41
C SER A 342 -18.01 -4.74 -15.46
N GLY A 343 -17.14 -3.73 -15.59
CA GLY A 343 -17.02 -2.62 -14.63
C GLY A 343 -15.63 -1.96 -14.49
N THR A 344 -14.53 -2.52 -15.00
CA THR A 344 -13.20 -1.84 -14.92
C THR A 344 -12.57 -1.66 -16.30
N THR A 345 -12.86 -0.52 -16.93
CA THR A 345 -12.19 -0.04 -18.14
C THR A 345 -10.97 0.83 -17.80
N THR A 346 -9.89 0.57 -18.52
CA THR A 346 -8.63 1.34 -18.59
C THR A 346 -8.94 2.84 -18.80
N PRO A 347 -8.18 3.78 -18.20
CA PRO A 347 -8.50 5.23 -18.27
C PRO A 347 -8.52 5.86 -19.67
N GLY A 348 -8.00 5.19 -20.70
CA GLY A 348 -7.91 5.73 -22.07
C GLY A 348 -9.10 5.46 -22.99
N ASP A 349 -9.99 4.51 -22.66
CA ASP A 349 -11.13 4.10 -23.52
C ASP A 349 -12.50 4.34 -22.87
N ARG A 350 -12.57 5.17 -21.84
CA ARG A 350 -13.86 5.48 -21.23
C ARG A 350 -14.65 6.35 -22.18
N ASP A 351 -15.85 5.89 -22.53
CA ASP A 351 -16.94 6.75 -22.99
C ASP A 351 -16.86 8.08 -22.20
N PRO A 352 -16.67 9.24 -22.86
CA PRO A 352 -16.57 10.52 -22.19
C PRO A 352 -17.77 10.84 -21.29
N ALA A 353 -18.92 10.18 -21.50
CA ALA A 353 -20.10 10.25 -20.65
C ALA A 353 -20.15 9.17 -19.54
N TRP A 354 -19.07 8.39 -19.33
CA TRP A 354 -19.04 7.28 -18.38
C TRP A 354 -19.48 7.71 -16.98
N GLY A 355 -20.43 6.94 -16.42
CA GLY A 355 -21.03 7.22 -15.12
C GLY A 355 -22.21 8.20 -15.17
N LEU A 356 -22.61 8.69 -16.35
CA LEU A 356 -23.91 9.32 -16.60
C LEU A 356 -24.86 8.28 -17.19
N VAL A 357 -26.02 8.10 -16.57
CA VAL A 357 -27.03 7.12 -16.98
C VAL A 357 -28.26 7.89 -17.45
N PRO A 358 -28.53 7.94 -18.77
CA PRO A 358 -29.71 8.60 -19.28
C PRO A 358 -30.98 7.80 -18.96
N ARG A 359 -32.04 8.51 -18.59
CA ARG A 359 -33.37 7.98 -18.29
C ARG A 359 -34.42 8.93 -18.84
N SER A 360 -35.38 8.38 -19.58
CA SER A 360 -36.38 9.15 -20.32
C SER A 360 -35.77 10.15 -21.32
N CYS A 361 -34.51 9.91 -21.72
CA CYS A 361 -33.80 10.62 -22.76
C CYS A 361 -32.74 9.72 -23.40
N SER A 362 -32.30 10.11 -24.60
CA SER A 362 -31.04 9.68 -25.19
C SER A 362 -29.95 10.70 -24.94
N ALA A 363 -28.71 10.24 -24.78
CA ALA A 363 -27.53 11.07 -24.64
C ALA A 363 -26.51 10.65 -25.71
N LYS A 364 -26.21 11.55 -26.66
CA LYS A 364 -25.32 11.27 -27.79
C LYS A 364 -24.17 12.27 -27.81
N LEU A 365 -22.96 11.74 -27.89
CA LEU A 365 -21.74 12.53 -27.99
C LEU A 365 -21.42 12.79 -29.47
N ALA A 366 -21.27 14.05 -29.86
CA ALA A 366 -20.82 14.43 -31.20
C ALA A 366 -20.25 15.86 -31.18
N GLY A 367 -19.12 16.08 -31.85
CA GLY A 367 -18.55 17.43 -32.04
C GLY A 367 -18.25 18.16 -30.72
N GLY A 368 -17.71 17.43 -29.74
CA GLY A 368 -17.34 17.98 -28.45
C GLY A 368 -18.50 18.33 -27.49
N VAL A 369 -19.71 17.83 -27.76
CA VAL A 369 -20.90 18.08 -26.93
C VAL A 369 -21.69 16.79 -26.66
N LEU A 370 -22.26 16.70 -25.46
CA LEU A 370 -23.26 15.70 -25.11
C LEU A 370 -24.66 16.27 -25.37
N ARG A 371 -25.32 15.77 -26.42
CA ARG A 371 -26.66 16.16 -26.80
C ARG A 371 -27.70 15.26 -26.15
N ILE A 372 -28.64 15.87 -25.44
CA ILE A 372 -29.73 15.22 -24.72
C ILE A 372 -31.05 15.47 -25.44
N GLU A 373 -31.74 14.40 -25.82
CA GLU A 373 -33.06 14.44 -26.46
C GLU A 373 -34.04 13.60 -25.65
N ALA A 374 -35.19 14.16 -25.29
CA ALA A 374 -36.20 13.46 -24.52
C ALA A 374 -36.80 12.28 -25.32
N ASP A 375 -36.94 11.13 -24.67
CA ASP A 375 -37.66 9.96 -25.20
C ASP A 375 -38.85 9.56 -24.30
N GLY A 376 -39.07 10.30 -23.22
CA GLY A 376 -40.17 10.15 -22.28
C GLY A 376 -40.34 11.38 -21.39
N ARG A 377 -41.19 11.28 -20.36
CA ARG A 377 -41.42 12.35 -19.39
C ARG A 377 -40.28 12.45 -18.38
N SER A 378 -39.95 13.66 -17.98
CA SER A 378 -38.93 14.01 -16.99
C SER A 378 -37.54 13.46 -17.34
N PRO A 379 -36.96 13.83 -18.50
CA PRO A 379 -35.63 13.37 -18.93
C PRO A 379 -34.54 13.76 -17.92
N PHE A 380 -33.68 12.81 -17.54
CA PHE A 380 -32.57 13.07 -16.62
C PHE A 380 -31.32 12.23 -16.87
N LEU A 381 -30.19 12.74 -16.38
CA LEU A 381 -28.92 12.02 -16.26
C LEU A 381 -28.70 11.62 -14.79
N GLY A 382 -28.64 10.32 -14.50
CA GLY A 382 -28.32 9.79 -13.17
C GLY A 382 -26.82 9.50 -13.01
N THR A 383 -26.25 9.74 -11.84
CA THR A 383 -24.86 9.40 -11.55
C THR A 383 -24.62 9.03 -10.09
N ALA A 384 -23.76 8.03 -9.86
CA ALA A 384 -23.24 7.63 -8.55
C ALA A 384 -21.77 8.08 -8.33
N GLN A 385 -21.29 8.98 -9.19
CA GLN A 385 -19.90 9.44 -9.21
C GLN A 385 -19.64 10.68 -8.36
N VAL A 386 -20.68 11.31 -7.80
CA VAL A 386 -20.56 12.42 -6.86
C VAL A 386 -20.38 11.81 -5.47
N ARG A 387 -19.14 11.71 -4.98
CA ARG A 387 -18.83 11.08 -3.68
C ARG A 387 -18.20 12.11 -2.75
N HIS A 388 -19.00 12.74 -1.91
CA HIS A 388 -18.55 13.75 -0.98
C HIS A 388 -19.55 13.91 0.18
N ASP A 389 -19.04 13.94 1.40
CA ASP A 389 -19.81 14.28 2.59
C ASP A 389 -19.88 15.81 2.73
N GLY A 390 -21.08 16.37 2.59
CA GLY A 390 -21.33 17.80 2.73
C GLY A 390 -21.77 18.49 1.43
N PRO A 391 -22.08 19.80 1.49
CA PRO A 391 -22.67 20.53 0.38
C PRO A 391 -21.77 20.56 -0.86
N VAL A 392 -22.37 20.51 -2.05
CA VAL A 392 -21.66 20.54 -3.33
C VAL A 392 -22.17 21.67 -4.24
N VAL A 393 -21.36 22.09 -5.19
CA VAL A 393 -21.75 23.02 -6.27
C VAL A 393 -21.65 22.30 -7.60
N LEU A 394 -22.77 22.22 -8.32
CA LEU A 394 -22.84 21.79 -9.71
C LEU A 394 -22.56 23.00 -10.61
N ARG A 395 -21.58 22.89 -11.51
CA ARG A 395 -21.30 23.83 -12.59
C ARG A 395 -21.60 23.16 -13.93
N LEU A 396 -22.38 23.83 -14.78
CA LEU A 396 -22.77 23.36 -16.11
C LEU A 396 -22.33 24.36 -17.17
N ARG A 397 -21.81 23.87 -18.30
CA ARG A 397 -21.74 24.63 -19.55
C ARG A 397 -22.78 24.06 -20.50
N ILE A 398 -23.88 24.77 -20.68
CA ILE A 398 -25.14 24.27 -21.24
C ILE A 398 -25.77 25.27 -22.23
N ARG A 399 -26.46 24.76 -23.25
CA ARG A 399 -27.38 25.55 -24.07
C ARG A 399 -28.64 24.76 -24.41
N ALA A 400 -29.74 25.47 -24.57
CA ALA A 400 -31.04 24.88 -24.90
C ALA A 400 -31.86 25.91 -25.69
N ALA A 401 -32.25 25.57 -26.93
CA ALA A 401 -32.97 26.52 -27.80
C ALA A 401 -34.29 27.00 -27.17
N ALA A 402 -35.02 26.10 -26.49
CA ALA A 402 -36.27 26.41 -25.81
C ALA A 402 -36.08 26.92 -24.37
N GLY A 403 -34.91 26.72 -23.76
CA GLY A 403 -34.68 26.95 -22.33
C GLY A 403 -35.59 26.11 -21.44
N GLY A 404 -35.71 26.49 -20.16
CA GLY A 404 -36.68 25.93 -19.23
C GLY A 404 -36.13 25.70 -17.82
N THR A 405 -36.84 24.91 -17.02
CA THR A 405 -36.45 24.59 -15.65
C THR A 405 -35.69 23.26 -15.60
N GLY A 406 -34.45 23.29 -15.12
CA GLY A 406 -33.70 22.12 -14.71
C GLY A 406 -33.92 21.83 -13.22
N ARG A 407 -33.66 20.60 -12.81
CA ARG A 407 -33.79 20.17 -11.42
C ARG A 407 -32.72 19.15 -11.06
N VAL A 408 -32.15 19.26 -9.87
CA VAL A 408 -31.24 18.26 -9.31
C VAL A 408 -31.91 17.60 -8.12
N THR A 409 -32.02 16.28 -8.13
CA THR A 409 -32.47 15.52 -6.96
C THR A 409 -31.39 14.54 -6.53
N TRP A 410 -31.30 14.21 -5.26
CA TRP A 410 -30.33 13.23 -4.78
C TRP A 410 -30.92 12.33 -3.71
N LYS A 411 -30.27 11.19 -3.49
CA LYS A 411 -30.49 10.35 -2.32
C LYS A 411 -29.16 10.02 -1.67
N GLU A 412 -29.14 10.02 -0.34
CA GLU A 412 -27.96 9.68 0.45
C GLU A 412 -27.71 8.17 0.46
N SER A 413 -26.46 7.74 0.70
CA SER A 413 -26.08 6.32 0.56
C SER A 413 -26.84 5.36 1.50
N ARG A 414 -27.46 5.88 2.56
CA ARG A 414 -28.28 5.13 3.53
C ARG A 414 -29.79 5.18 3.21
N GLN A 415 -30.20 5.84 2.13
CA GLN A 415 -31.60 6.00 1.73
C GLN A 415 -31.94 5.08 0.56
N ASP A 416 -33.06 4.36 0.71
CA ASP A 416 -33.56 3.46 -0.31
C ASP A 416 -34.19 4.23 -1.49
N ASP A 417 -34.97 5.28 -1.18
CA ASP A 417 -35.69 6.12 -2.15
C ASP A 417 -35.12 7.54 -2.27
N PHE A 418 -35.65 8.32 -3.24
CA PHE A 418 -35.36 9.75 -3.41
C PHE A 418 -36.40 10.58 -2.65
N PRO A 419 -36.02 11.28 -1.57
CA PRO A 419 -36.97 12.11 -0.82
C PRO A 419 -37.37 13.38 -1.58
N ASP A 420 -38.62 13.80 -1.40
CA ASP A 420 -39.19 14.97 -2.08
C ASP A 420 -38.52 16.29 -1.68
N ASP A 421 -37.96 16.35 -0.46
CA ASP A 421 -37.26 17.52 0.09
C ASP A 421 -35.78 17.62 -0.35
N GLN A 422 -35.26 16.60 -1.05
CA GLN A 422 -33.90 16.59 -1.60
C GLN A 422 -33.89 16.95 -3.08
N SER A 423 -34.27 18.20 -3.35
CA SER A 423 -34.40 18.76 -4.70
C SER A 423 -33.98 20.24 -4.76
N VAL A 424 -33.26 20.63 -5.81
CA VAL A 424 -32.95 22.03 -6.13
C VAL A 424 -33.26 22.29 -7.61
N GLU A 425 -34.04 23.34 -7.88
CA GLU A 425 -34.34 23.78 -9.24
C GLU A 425 -33.37 24.87 -9.70
N PHE A 426 -33.15 24.94 -11.02
CA PHE A 426 -32.34 25.97 -11.65
C PHE A 426 -32.91 26.33 -13.02
N ALA A 427 -32.71 27.58 -13.45
CA ALA A 427 -33.18 28.04 -14.76
C ALA A 427 -32.11 27.80 -15.84
N VAL A 428 -32.55 27.31 -17.00
CA VAL A 428 -31.74 27.21 -18.23
C VAL A 428 -32.24 28.27 -19.21
N PRO A 429 -31.41 29.27 -19.56
CA PRO A 429 -31.80 30.31 -20.52
C PRO A 429 -32.16 29.73 -21.89
N ALA A 430 -33.18 30.30 -22.53
CA ALA A 430 -33.53 29.98 -23.91
C ALA A 430 -32.57 30.68 -24.88
N GLY A 431 -32.08 29.94 -25.87
CA GLY A 431 -31.22 30.47 -26.92
C GLY A 431 -30.12 29.50 -27.35
N ASN A 432 -29.37 29.89 -28.37
CA ASN A 432 -28.31 29.06 -28.95
C ASN A 432 -26.91 29.33 -28.35
N GLU A 433 -26.82 30.29 -27.43
CA GLU A 433 -25.59 30.68 -26.74
C GLU A 433 -25.24 29.72 -25.59
N TRP A 434 -23.94 29.53 -25.34
CA TRP A 434 -23.46 28.77 -24.20
C TRP A 434 -23.62 29.56 -22.89
N ASN A 435 -24.19 28.92 -21.87
CA ASN A 435 -24.37 29.49 -20.54
C ASN A 435 -23.56 28.69 -19.51
N GLU A 436 -22.90 29.40 -18.59
CA GLU A 436 -22.28 28.81 -17.40
C GLU A 436 -23.25 28.93 -16.23
N LEU A 437 -23.79 27.81 -15.76
CA LEU A 437 -24.72 27.77 -14.62
C LEU A 437 -24.01 27.21 -13.40
N SER A 438 -24.31 27.75 -12.21
CA SER A 438 -23.83 27.24 -10.93
C SER A 438 -25.01 27.01 -9.98
N VAL A 439 -25.10 25.80 -9.41
CA VAL A 439 -26.20 25.36 -8.55
C VAL A 439 -25.62 24.77 -7.27
N ARG A 440 -25.92 25.37 -6.11
CA ARG A 440 -25.53 24.83 -4.79
C ARG A 440 -26.53 23.75 -4.36
N ILE A 441 -26.03 22.58 -3.98
CA ILE A 441 -26.81 21.41 -3.60
C ILE A 441 -26.48 21.08 -2.13
N PRO A 442 -27.44 21.18 -1.20
CA PRO A 442 -27.19 21.05 0.25
C PRO A 442 -27.15 19.59 0.72
N ILE A 443 -26.25 18.79 0.15
CA ILE A 443 -26.01 17.41 0.54
C ILE A 443 -25.48 17.36 1.98
N ARG A 444 -25.97 16.43 2.82
CA ARG A 444 -25.53 16.28 4.22
C ARG A 444 -24.54 15.13 4.38
N SER A 445 -24.80 14.00 3.72
CA SER A 445 -23.90 12.85 3.68
C SER A 445 -23.75 12.30 2.26
N SER A 446 -22.66 11.56 1.99
CA SER A 446 -22.27 11.16 0.64
C SER A 446 -23.44 10.56 -0.14
N PRO A 447 -23.81 11.15 -1.30
CA PRO A 447 -24.98 10.72 -2.03
C PRO A 447 -24.70 9.36 -2.67
N GLY A 448 -25.71 8.49 -2.65
CA GLY A 448 -25.68 7.25 -3.40
C GLY A 448 -25.90 7.52 -4.89
N ILE A 449 -26.88 8.36 -5.23
CA ILE A 449 -27.22 8.74 -6.61
C ILE A 449 -27.69 10.20 -6.67
N VAL A 450 -27.19 10.96 -7.64
CA VAL A 450 -27.68 12.28 -8.04
C VAL A 450 -28.37 12.17 -9.41
N ARG A 451 -29.50 12.86 -9.60
CA ARG A 451 -30.22 12.97 -10.87
C ARG A 451 -30.26 14.42 -11.33
N LEU A 452 -29.77 14.67 -12.54
CA LEU A 452 -29.82 15.96 -13.22
C LEU A 452 -30.93 15.94 -14.27
N TYR A 453 -32.09 16.51 -13.94
CA TYR A 453 -33.19 16.72 -14.86
C TYR A 453 -32.90 17.95 -15.73
N LEU A 454 -33.09 17.79 -17.03
CA LEU A 454 -32.85 18.82 -18.03
C LEU A 454 -34.17 19.16 -18.74
N PRO A 455 -34.39 20.40 -19.21
CA PRO A 455 -35.62 20.79 -19.88
C PRO A 455 -35.69 20.28 -21.33
N ALA A 456 -35.36 19.01 -21.57
CA ALA A 456 -35.24 18.44 -22.91
C ALA A 456 -36.59 18.10 -23.58
N GLU A 457 -37.71 18.21 -22.85
CA GLU A 457 -39.06 18.00 -23.40
C GLU A 457 -39.48 19.11 -24.38
N ALA A 458 -39.00 20.33 -24.17
CA ALA A 458 -39.30 21.48 -25.03
C ALA A 458 -38.35 21.57 -26.25
N GLY A 459 -37.31 20.74 -26.27
CA GLY A 459 -36.32 20.67 -27.34
C GLY A 459 -34.98 20.13 -26.84
N PRO A 460 -34.06 19.74 -27.74
CA PRO A 460 -32.75 19.19 -27.37
C PRO A 460 -31.95 20.14 -26.48
N VAL A 461 -31.24 19.56 -25.50
CA VAL A 461 -30.34 20.27 -24.60
C VAL A 461 -28.92 19.80 -24.87
N GLU A 462 -27.97 20.72 -24.98
CA GLU A 462 -26.57 20.40 -25.24
C GLU A 462 -25.69 20.79 -24.05
N LEU A 463 -24.81 19.87 -23.65
CA LEU A 463 -23.87 20.03 -22.56
C LEU A 463 -22.46 19.92 -23.11
N GLN A 464 -21.64 20.93 -22.83
CA GLN A 464 -20.20 20.87 -23.08
C GLN A 464 -19.45 20.43 -21.82
N ARG A 465 -19.98 20.76 -20.63
CA ARG A 465 -19.35 20.41 -19.35
C ARG A 465 -20.37 20.20 -18.23
N ILE A 466 -20.10 19.21 -17.38
CA ILE A 466 -20.79 18.97 -16.12
C ILE A 466 -19.71 18.80 -15.05
N ALA A 467 -19.70 19.59 -13.98
CA ALA A 467 -18.69 19.45 -12.94
C ALA A 467 -19.27 19.70 -11.54
N TYR A 468 -18.86 18.88 -10.58
CA TYR A 468 -19.21 19.00 -9.17
C TYR A 468 -17.98 19.39 -8.37
N PHE A 469 -18.14 20.35 -7.46
CA PHE A 469 -17.11 20.83 -6.56
C PHE A 469 -17.61 20.79 -5.12
N THR A 470 -16.70 20.65 -4.16
CA THR A 470 -17.05 20.88 -2.74
C THR A 470 -17.50 22.33 -2.59
N ALA A 471 -18.59 22.58 -1.86
CA ALA A 471 -19.16 23.92 -1.83
C ALA A 471 -18.41 24.89 -0.92
N ASP A 472 -17.55 24.38 -0.04
CA ASP A 472 -16.81 25.18 0.95
C ASP A 472 -15.36 25.42 0.56
N THR A 473 -14.73 24.48 -0.18
CA THR A 473 -13.31 24.58 -0.57
C THR A 473 -13.09 24.67 -2.09
N GLU A 474 -14.16 24.63 -2.88
CA GLU A 474 -14.12 24.58 -4.35
C GLU A 474 -13.23 23.48 -4.95
N LYS A 475 -12.86 22.45 -4.18
CA LYS A 475 -12.13 21.30 -4.69
C LYS A 475 -12.98 20.48 -5.67
N PRO A 476 -12.42 20.02 -6.80
CA PRO A 476 -13.16 19.19 -7.75
C PRO A 476 -13.53 17.85 -7.14
N ILE A 477 -14.78 17.42 -7.33
CA ILE A 477 -15.29 16.11 -6.92
C ILE A 477 -15.33 15.18 -8.14
N ARG A 478 -16.07 15.61 -9.18
CA ARG A 478 -16.21 14.85 -10.43
C ARG A 478 -16.57 15.80 -11.56
N GLY A 479 -15.96 15.61 -12.72
CA GLY A 479 -16.28 16.33 -13.94
C GLY A 479 -16.45 15.40 -15.14
N TRP A 480 -17.21 15.90 -16.11
CA TRP A 480 -17.30 15.44 -17.47
C TRP A 480 -17.08 16.66 -18.36
N ASP A 481 -16.01 16.60 -19.16
CA ASP A 481 -15.71 17.62 -20.15
C ASP A 481 -15.77 16.96 -21.53
N PHE A 482 -16.71 17.41 -22.35
CA PHE A 482 -16.96 16.83 -23.65
C PHE A 482 -16.18 17.54 -24.74
N SER A 483 -15.54 18.69 -24.47
CA SER A 483 -14.92 19.51 -25.53
C SER A 483 -13.79 18.83 -26.29
N ASN A 484 -13.16 17.82 -25.70
CA ASN A 484 -12.00 17.10 -26.26
C ASN A 484 -12.34 15.67 -26.71
N ALA A 485 -13.63 15.33 -26.79
CA ALA A 485 -14.08 14.02 -27.21
C ALA A 485 -14.29 13.97 -28.72
N ASP A 486 -13.20 13.76 -29.46
CA ASP A 486 -13.17 13.34 -30.87
C ASP A 486 -12.15 12.22 -31.08
#